data_AF-A0AA39IS45-F1
#
_entry.id   AF-A0AA39IS45-F1
#
_cell.length_a   1.000
_cell.length_b   1.000
_cell.length_c   1.000
_cell.angle_alpha   90.00
_cell.angle_beta   90.00
_cell.angle_gamma   90.00
#
_symmetry.space_group_name_H-M   'P 1'
#
loop_
_entity.id
_entity.type
_entity.pdbx_description
1 polymer ?
#
loop_
_entity_poly.entity_id
_entity_poly.type
_entity_poly.pdbx_seq_one_letter_code
_entity_poly.pdbx_strand_id
1 'polypeptide(L)'
;MRGRPPVHSLTQIVQNPLAPTDLLDLPPFTADRLRYLLQTNEEDVEGKAALNFLATYGLICNSTLCPRHNVGMYLSMDSVRKAEKFMWRCRSCRQEGSSGRTSIKKGSIFENSTFPLQKLLTLFFHWAANHNSNHQTILREVGISKQASIDWYNFLRDVCQEWVFRHQAQNKLGGPGTEVEVDESPFYREKYSRGVRRRHVWVISMVQKDTKEVRLLPFDQTGSPSDLIPIILDNVRPGTTIITDGQRASGILSNLGTYQDQWAEHGLKFGDPDDSTLKDDMRRIAGTAIAVFPTYLYQWIYRHTHPTRLFENILITIAELFPTNCDNGMTPPCWSHHPECSSGLHIKDVFCCIDAYFKKQAPYCSA
;
A
#
# COMPACT_ATOMS: atom_id res chain seq x y z
N MET A 1 -44.64 -13.99 -12.64
CA MET A 1 -44.51 -13.73 -11.19
C MET A 1 -43.05 -13.91 -10.81
N ARG A 2 -42.31 -12.83 -10.50
CA ARG A 2 -40.93 -12.96 -10.00
C ARG A 2 -41.02 -13.34 -8.52
N GLY A 3 -40.73 -14.60 -8.19
CA GLY A 3 -40.74 -15.07 -6.81
C GLY A 3 -39.79 -14.22 -5.96
N ARG A 4 -40.28 -13.70 -4.83
CA ARG A 4 -39.42 -12.98 -3.87
C ARG A 4 -38.45 -14.00 -3.24
N PRO A 5 -37.13 -13.76 -3.27
CA PRO A 5 -36.19 -14.63 -2.56
C PRO A 5 -36.50 -14.63 -1.05
N PRO A 6 -36.16 -15.70 -0.30
CA PRO A 6 -36.50 -15.85 1.12
C PRO A 6 -35.99 -14.70 2.01
N VAL A 7 -36.62 -14.50 3.16
CA VAL A 7 -36.28 -13.43 4.13
C VAL A 7 -34.88 -13.62 4.76
N HIS A 8 -34.31 -14.81 4.66
CA HIS A 8 -33.04 -15.20 5.28
C HIS A 8 -31.92 -15.54 4.28
N SER A 9 -32.09 -15.33 2.97
CA SER A 9 -31.03 -15.64 2.00
C SER A 9 -29.95 -14.55 2.04
N LEU A 10 -28.78 -14.90 2.57
CA LEU A 10 -27.56 -14.10 2.47
C LEU A 10 -27.28 -13.85 0.98
N THR A 11 -27.43 -12.60 0.55
CA THR A 11 -27.20 -12.26 -0.87
C THR A 11 -25.71 -12.00 -1.05
N GLN A 12 -25.09 -12.78 -1.91
CA GLN A 12 -23.71 -12.54 -2.33
C GLN A 12 -23.68 -11.72 -3.62
N ILE A 13 -22.67 -10.85 -3.77
CA ILE A 13 -22.41 -10.12 -5.02
C ILE A 13 -21.97 -11.12 -6.09
N VAL A 14 -21.02 -11.99 -5.77
CA VAL A 14 -20.50 -13.08 -6.61
C VAL A 14 -20.61 -14.41 -5.89
N GLN A 15 -20.92 -15.48 -6.64
CA GLN A 15 -21.09 -16.82 -6.06
C GLN A 15 -19.76 -17.47 -5.68
N ASN A 16 -18.72 -17.25 -6.52
CA ASN A 16 -17.41 -17.84 -6.36
C ASN A 16 -16.38 -16.71 -6.25
N PRO A 17 -16.12 -16.18 -5.03
CA PRO A 17 -14.98 -15.29 -4.83
C PRO A 17 -13.67 -16.06 -5.05
N LEU A 18 -12.62 -15.33 -5.44
CA LEU A 18 -11.30 -15.85 -5.75
C LEU A 18 -10.27 -15.34 -4.74
N ALA A 19 -9.11 -15.99 -4.69
CA ALA A 19 -7.99 -15.44 -3.92
C ALA A 19 -7.50 -14.16 -4.60
N PRO A 20 -6.97 -13.16 -3.85
CA PRO A 20 -6.42 -11.96 -4.46
C PRO A 20 -5.37 -12.27 -5.53
N THR A 21 -4.50 -13.24 -5.28
CA THR A 21 -3.42 -13.67 -6.20
C THR A 21 -3.92 -14.17 -7.55
N ASP A 22 -5.15 -14.70 -7.62
CA ASP A 22 -5.77 -15.17 -8.87
C ASP A 22 -5.99 -14.01 -9.87
N LEU A 23 -5.87 -12.75 -9.41
CA LEU A 23 -5.84 -11.58 -10.29
C LEU A 23 -4.67 -11.64 -11.29
N LEU A 24 -3.58 -12.33 -10.95
CA LEU A 24 -2.45 -12.57 -11.85
C LEU A 24 -2.75 -13.61 -12.94
N ASP A 25 -3.84 -14.37 -12.86
CA ASP A 25 -4.24 -15.29 -13.94
C ASP A 25 -4.95 -14.57 -15.08
N LEU A 26 -5.45 -13.36 -14.83
CA LEU A 26 -6.01 -12.51 -15.88
C LEU A 26 -4.89 -11.97 -16.78
N PRO A 27 -5.18 -11.71 -18.07
CA PRO A 27 -4.23 -10.97 -18.90
C PRO A 27 -3.98 -9.57 -18.33
N PRO A 28 -2.76 -9.01 -18.49
CA PRO A 28 -2.39 -7.74 -17.87
C PRO A 28 -3.38 -6.61 -18.15
N PHE A 29 -3.65 -5.79 -17.13
CA PHE A 29 -4.53 -4.64 -17.31
C PHE A 29 -3.87 -3.56 -18.16
N THR A 30 -4.51 -3.25 -19.28
CA THR A 30 -4.25 -2.04 -20.09
C THR A 30 -5.33 -1.00 -19.82
N ALA A 31 -5.12 0.24 -20.29
CA ALA A 31 -6.14 1.29 -20.18
C ALA A 31 -7.47 0.85 -20.83
N ASP A 32 -7.41 0.15 -21.97
CA ASP A 32 -8.60 -0.33 -22.67
C ASP A 32 -9.27 -1.49 -21.95
N ARG A 33 -8.50 -2.42 -21.36
CA ARG A 33 -9.07 -3.49 -20.52
C ARG A 33 -9.73 -2.94 -19.27
N LEU A 34 -9.12 -1.93 -18.64
CA LEU A 34 -9.74 -1.28 -17.50
C LEU A 34 -11.01 -0.55 -17.93
N ARG A 35 -10.98 0.21 -19.03
CA ARG A 35 -12.19 0.84 -19.57
C ARG A 35 -13.26 -0.20 -19.86
N TYR A 36 -12.91 -1.35 -20.45
CA TYR A 36 -13.80 -2.48 -20.70
C TYR A 36 -14.38 -3.09 -19.41
N LEU A 37 -13.55 -3.31 -18.40
CA LEU A 37 -14.02 -3.79 -17.09
C LEU A 37 -14.96 -2.79 -16.43
N LEU A 38 -14.67 -1.50 -16.58
CA LEU A 38 -15.46 -0.41 -16.03
C LEU A 38 -16.58 0.04 -16.96
N GLN A 39 -16.82 -0.66 -18.09
CA GLN A 39 -17.48 -0.06 -19.26
C GLN A 39 -18.82 0.55 -18.93
N THR A 40 -18.87 1.84 -19.23
CA THR A 40 -20.05 2.68 -19.44
C THR A 40 -20.57 2.51 -20.87
N ASN A 41 -20.67 1.27 -21.37
CA ASN A 41 -21.43 0.99 -22.60
C ASN A 41 -22.92 0.90 -22.25
N GLU A 42 -23.81 1.19 -23.20
CA GLU A 42 -25.27 1.20 -22.98
C GLU A 42 -25.83 -0.11 -22.36
N GLU A 43 -25.04 -1.19 -22.33
CA GLU A 43 -25.40 -2.50 -21.77
C GLU A 43 -24.92 -2.78 -20.32
N ASP A 44 -23.87 -2.14 -19.79
CA ASP A 44 -23.55 -2.20 -18.33
C ASP A 44 -24.14 -0.97 -17.63
N VAL A 45 -25.46 -1.04 -17.46
CA VAL A 45 -26.35 0.08 -17.13
C VAL A 45 -26.05 0.73 -15.77
N GLU A 46 -25.28 0.11 -14.87
CA GLU A 46 -25.26 0.52 -13.45
C GLU A 46 -23.93 0.44 -12.70
N GLY A 47 -22.82 0.07 -13.33
CA GLY A 47 -21.52 -0.03 -12.64
C GLY A 47 -21.38 -1.31 -11.82
N LYS A 48 -22.03 -2.38 -12.26
CA LYS A 48 -22.05 -3.69 -11.59
C LYS A 48 -20.76 -4.46 -11.84
N ALA A 49 -20.09 -4.23 -12.97
CA ALA A 49 -18.83 -4.90 -13.28
C ALA A 49 -17.71 -4.55 -12.28
N ALA A 50 -17.52 -3.27 -11.94
CA ALA A 50 -16.57 -2.85 -10.92
C ALA A 50 -16.90 -3.42 -9.53
N LEU A 51 -18.19 -3.46 -9.17
CA LEU A 51 -18.66 -4.07 -7.93
C LEU A 51 -18.30 -5.57 -7.88
N ASN A 52 -18.63 -6.31 -8.94
CA ASN A 52 -18.35 -7.75 -9.02
C ASN A 52 -16.84 -8.02 -8.98
N PHE A 53 -16.05 -7.24 -9.73
CA PHE A 53 -14.60 -7.36 -9.74
C PHE A 53 -14.00 -7.20 -8.35
N LEU A 54 -14.35 -6.12 -7.65
CA LEU A 54 -13.85 -5.85 -6.31
C LEU A 54 -14.31 -6.91 -5.30
N ALA A 55 -15.54 -7.40 -5.40
CA ALA A 55 -16.05 -8.47 -4.54
C ALA A 55 -15.38 -9.82 -4.82
N THR A 56 -15.04 -10.09 -6.10
CA THR A 56 -14.37 -11.33 -6.52
C THR A 56 -13.00 -11.46 -5.87
N TYR A 57 -12.22 -10.37 -5.84
CA TYR A 57 -10.85 -10.38 -5.30
C TYR A 57 -10.75 -9.85 -3.86
N GLY A 58 -11.86 -9.85 -3.11
CA GLY A 58 -11.85 -9.54 -1.68
C GLY A 58 -11.57 -8.07 -1.31
N LEU A 59 -11.67 -7.14 -2.26
CA LEU A 59 -11.44 -5.71 -2.05
C LEU A 59 -12.67 -4.98 -1.48
N ILE A 60 -13.86 -5.58 -1.58
CA ILE A 60 -15.08 -5.20 -0.87
C ILE A 60 -15.79 -6.44 -0.35
N CYS A 61 -16.68 -6.25 0.61
CA CYS A 61 -17.47 -7.34 1.14
C CYS A 61 -18.42 -7.95 0.11
N ASN A 62 -18.28 -9.26 -0.10
CA ASN A 62 -19.17 -10.03 -0.98
C ASN A 62 -20.58 -10.19 -0.39
N SER A 63 -20.72 -10.08 0.92
CA SER A 63 -21.98 -10.09 1.64
C SER A 63 -21.86 -9.30 2.94
N THR A 64 -22.98 -8.97 3.60
CA THR A 64 -22.93 -8.32 4.92
C THR A 64 -24.17 -8.64 5.75
N LEU A 65 -24.01 -8.52 7.07
CA LEU A 65 -25.09 -8.63 8.05
C LEU A 65 -25.62 -7.26 8.46
N CYS A 66 -26.92 -7.18 8.73
CA CYS A 66 -27.52 -5.99 9.30
C CYS A 66 -26.99 -5.75 10.72
N PRO A 67 -26.45 -4.57 11.06
CA PRO A 67 -25.94 -4.29 12.40
C PRO A 67 -27.01 -4.35 13.50
N ARG A 68 -28.27 -4.10 13.15
CA ARG A 68 -29.40 -4.10 14.10
C ARG A 68 -29.98 -5.50 14.31
N HIS A 69 -30.15 -6.25 13.23
CA HIS A 69 -30.91 -7.50 13.22
C HIS A 69 -30.05 -8.75 13.11
N ASN A 70 -28.75 -8.59 12.83
CA ASN A 70 -27.80 -9.68 12.58
C ASN A 70 -28.28 -10.69 11.51
N VAL A 71 -29.00 -10.21 10.50
CA VAL A 71 -29.48 -11.01 9.36
C VAL A 71 -28.82 -10.56 8.06
N GLY A 72 -28.68 -11.49 7.11
CA GLY A 72 -28.16 -11.22 5.78
C GLY A 72 -28.89 -10.06 5.09
N MET A 73 -28.13 -9.09 4.60
CA MET A 73 -28.65 -8.00 3.79
C MET A 73 -28.74 -8.42 2.32
N TYR A 74 -29.62 -7.76 1.56
CA TYR A 74 -29.71 -7.94 0.10
C TYR A 74 -29.15 -6.72 -0.62
N LEU A 75 -28.54 -6.95 -1.79
CA LEU A 75 -28.07 -5.87 -2.64
C LEU A 75 -29.28 -5.21 -3.32
N SER A 76 -29.42 -3.90 -3.12
CA SER A 76 -30.45 -3.08 -3.73
C SER A 76 -29.81 -2.04 -4.62
N MET A 77 -30.45 -1.80 -5.75
CA MET A 77 -30.14 -0.69 -6.63
C MET A 77 -31.02 0.52 -6.31
N ASP A 78 -30.44 1.71 -6.44
CA ASP A 78 -31.10 3.00 -6.31
C ASP A 78 -30.77 3.83 -7.55
N SER A 79 -31.65 3.75 -8.55
CA SER A 79 -31.46 4.38 -9.87
C SER A 79 -31.45 5.90 -9.83
N VAL A 80 -31.88 6.51 -8.72
CA VAL A 80 -31.88 7.96 -8.53
C VAL A 80 -30.48 8.47 -8.17
N ARG A 81 -29.62 7.63 -7.60
CA ARG A 81 -28.26 8.02 -7.22
C ARG A 81 -27.32 8.06 -8.43
N LYS A 82 -26.67 9.20 -8.63
CA LYS A 82 -25.73 9.42 -9.74
C LYS A 82 -24.35 8.79 -9.53
N ALA A 83 -23.85 8.77 -8.29
CA ALA A 83 -22.48 8.37 -7.98
C ALA A 83 -22.35 6.88 -7.58
N GLU A 84 -23.27 6.33 -6.80
CA GLU A 84 -23.19 4.93 -6.35
C GLU A 84 -24.59 4.34 -6.26
N LYS A 85 -24.93 3.53 -7.26
CA LYS A 85 -26.27 2.97 -7.46
C LYS A 85 -26.56 1.78 -6.56
N PHE A 86 -25.55 1.09 -6.03
CA PHE A 86 -25.72 -0.12 -5.22
C PHE A 86 -25.57 0.14 -3.72
N MET A 87 -26.39 -0.53 -2.92
CA MET A 87 -26.32 -0.51 -1.45
C MET A 87 -26.87 -1.80 -0.84
N TRP A 88 -26.38 -2.16 0.33
CA TRP A 88 -26.96 -3.22 1.13
C TRP A 88 -28.24 -2.72 1.82
N ARG A 89 -29.30 -3.52 1.79
CA ARG A 89 -30.55 -3.24 2.51
C ARG A 89 -30.98 -4.40 3.40
N CYS A 90 -31.43 -4.07 4.60
CA CYS A 90 -32.07 -5.02 5.51
C CYS A 90 -33.59 -5.02 5.31
N ARG A 91 -34.20 -6.20 5.21
CA ARG A 91 -35.66 -6.33 5.07
C ARG A 91 -36.38 -5.99 6.37
N SER A 92 -35.88 -6.48 7.50
CA SER A 92 -36.46 -6.24 8.82
C SER A 92 -36.45 -4.75 9.17
N CYS A 93 -35.33 -4.05 8.96
CA CYS A 93 -35.27 -2.59 9.10
C CYS A 93 -36.34 -1.85 8.28
N ARG A 94 -36.57 -2.29 7.04
CA ARG A 94 -37.54 -1.66 6.15
C ARG A 94 -38.98 -1.91 6.60
N GLN A 95 -39.26 -3.10 7.16
CA GLN A 95 -40.56 -3.41 7.77
C GLN A 95 -40.82 -2.55 9.02
N GLU A 96 -39.78 -2.22 9.77
CA GLU A 96 -39.82 -1.30 10.92
C GLU A 96 -39.87 0.19 10.54
N GLY A 97 -39.95 0.53 9.25
CA GLY A 97 -39.97 1.93 8.80
C GLY A 97 -38.61 2.65 8.84
N SER A 98 -37.51 1.94 9.16
CA SER A 98 -36.15 2.50 9.11
C SER A 98 -35.51 2.29 7.73
N SER A 99 -34.47 3.07 7.41
CA SER A 99 -33.82 2.98 6.09
C SER A 99 -33.17 1.61 5.86
N GLY A 100 -32.55 1.04 6.90
CA GLY A 100 -31.85 -0.25 6.84
C GLY A 100 -30.75 -0.31 5.80
N ARG A 101 -30.14 0.85 5.46
CA ARG A 101 -29.15 0.98 4.37
C ARG A 101 -27.73 0.89 4.91
N THR A 102 -26.89 0.13 4.23
CA THR A 102 -25.45 0.08 4.45
C THR A 102 -24.72 0.27 3.12
N SER A 103 -23.61 1.00 3.14
CA SER A 103 -22.76 1.21 1.95
C SER A 103 -22.14 -0.12 1.49
N ILE A 104 -22.03 -0.34 0.18
CA ILE A 104 -21.27 -1.48 -0.39
C ILE A 104 -19.77 -1.43 -0.03
N LYS A 105 -19.27 -0.24 0.35
CA LYS A 105 -17.87 0.00 0.70
C LYS A 105 -17.59 -0.21 2.19
N LYS A 106 -18.63 -0.46 3.01
CA LYS A 106 -18.49 -0.72 4.44
C LYS A 106 -17.60 -1.95 4.65
N GLY A 107 -16.66 -1.87 5.59
CA GLY A 107 -15.74 -2.96 5.88
C GLY A 107 -14.61 -3.12 4.88
N SER A 108 -14.34 -2.11 4.03
CA SER A 108 -13.24 -2.10 3.06
C SER A 108 -12.42 -0.82 3.14
N ILE A 109 -11.29 -0.77 2.44
CA ILE A 109 -10.47 0.46 2.30
C ILE A 109 -11.22 1.62 1.63
N PHE A 110 -12.35 1.35 0.98
CA PHE A 110 -13.18 2.37 0.34
C PHE A 110 -14.27 2.91 1.26
N GLU A 111 -14.32 2.47 2.51
CA GLU A 111 -15.28 2.96 3.49
C GLU A 111 -15.19 4.50 3.62
N ASN A 112 -16.33 5.17 3.76
CA ASN A 112 -16.47 6.63 3.84
C ASN A 112 -16.04 7.42 2.60
N SER A 113 -15.45 6.78 1.58
CA SER A 113 -15.22 7.43 0.30
C SER A 113 -16.53 7.88 -0.33
N THR A 114 -16.61 9.13 -0.78
CA THR A 114 -17.75 9.63 -1.55
C THR A 114 -17.63 9.33 -3.04
N PHE A 115 -16.48 8.82 -3.48
CA PHE A 115 -16.24 8.48 -4.88
C PHE A 115 -16.85 7.12 -5.23
N PRO A 116 -17.39 6.97 -6.46
CA PRO A 116 -17.73 5.68 -7.03
C PRO A 116 -16.51 4.76 -7.08
N LEU A 117 -16.71 3.46 -6.87
CA LEU A 117 -15.65 2.44 -6.96
C LEU A 117 -14.91 2.46 -8.30
N GLN A 118 -15.61 2.75 -9.40
CA GLN A 118 -15.02 2.88 -10.74
C GLN A 118 -13.95 3.98 -10.75
N LYS A 119 -14.26 5.15 -10.19
CA LYS A 119 -13.32 6.27 -10.14
C LYS A 119 -12.08 5.94 -9.31
N LEU A 120 -12.24 5.20 -8.23
CA LEU A 120 -11.13 4.77 -7.38
C LEU A 120 -10.24 3.76 -8.10
N LEU A 121 -10.81 2.78 -8.79
CA LEU A 121 -10.07 1.84 -9.63
C LEU A 121 -9.31 2.55 -10.76
N THR A 122 -9.94 3.50 -11.46
CA THR A 122 -9.28 4.31 -12.48
C THR A 122 -8.11 5.11 -11.88
N LEU A 123 -8.31 5.71 -10.70
CA LEU A 123 -7.26 6.45 -10.01
C LEU A 123 -6.07 5.57 -9.63
N PHE A 124 -6.33 4.35 -9.13
CA PHE A 124 -5.30 3.37 -8.76
C PHE A 124 -4.53 2.89 -10.00
N PHE A 125 -5.23 2.68 -11.11
CA PHE A 125 -4.58 2.35 -12.38
C PHE A 125 -3.69 3.48 -12.88
N HIS A 126 -4.15 4.73 -12.83
CA HIS A 126 -3.29 5.86 -13.20
C HIS A 126 -2.07 5.96 -12.31
N TRP A 127 -2.21 5.75 -11.00
CA TRP A 127 -1.07 5.69 -10.10
C TRP A 127 -0.08 4.61 -10.54
N ALA A 128 -0.55 3.39 -10.83
CA ALA A 128 0.30 2.29 -11.23
C ALA A 128 1.01 2.56 -12.58
N ALA A 129 0.24 2.95 -13.60
CA ALA A 129 0.72 3.10 -14.97
C ALA A 129 1.58 4.35 -15.21
N ASN A 130 1.43 5.41 -14.42
CA ASN A 130 1.99 6.72 -14.77
C ASN A 130 2.80 7.35 -13.64
N HIS A 131 4.12 7.15 -13.65
CA HIS A 131 5.02 7.87 -12.75
C HIS A 131 5.20 9.35 -13.15
N ASN A 132 5.06 9.67 -14.45
CA ASN A 132 5.49 10.96 -15.02
C ASN A 132 4.39 11.77 -15.74
N SER A 133 3.14 11.31 -15.72
CA SER A 133 2.06 11.97 -16.47
C SER A 133 1.58 13.24 -15.78
N ASN A 134 1.06 14.18 -16.58
CA ASN A 134 0.49 15.42 -16.06
C ASN A 134 -0.68 15.10 -15.13
N HIS A 135 -0.44 15.21 -13.82
CA HIS A 135 -1.43 14.95 -12.77
C HIS A 135 -2.74 15.69 -13.04
N GLN A 136 -2.68 16.87 -13.66
CA GLN A 136 -3.87 17.67 -14.01
C GLN A 136 -4.74 17.03 -15.08
N THR A 137 -4.17 16.28 -16.03
CA THR A 137 -4.91 15.51 -17.04
C THR A 137 -5.67 14.36 -16.37
N ILE A 138 -5.02 13.63 -15.45
CA ILE A 138 -5.64 12.54 -14.69
C ILE A 138 -6.81 13.06 -13.86
N LEU A 139 -6.63 14.19 -13.16
CA LEU A 139 -7.71 14.81 -12.38
C LEU A 139 -8.94 15.16 -13.23
N ARG A 140 -8.71 15.63 -14.47
CA ARG A 140 -9.80 15.96 -15.42
C ARG A 140 -10.48 14.70 -15.94
N GLU A 141 -9.72 13.67 -16.30
CA GLU A 141 -10.24 12.39 -16.81
C GLU A 141 -11.10 11.66 -15.76
N VAL A 142 -10.60 11.55 -14.53
CA VAL A 142 -11.33 10.85 -13.45
C VAL A 142 -12.41 11.77 -12.82
N GLY A 143 -12.26 13.08 -12.94
CA GLY A 143 -13.15 14.06 -12.31
C GLY A 143 -13.07 13.98 -10.78
N ILE A 144 -11.85 14.06 -10.24
CA ILE A 144 -11.53 14.07 -8.80
C ILE A 144 -10.77 15.36 -8.47
N SER A 145 -10.95 15.89 -7.26
CA SER A 145 -10.19 17.06 -6.82
C SER A 145 -8.72 16.72 -6.64
N LYS A 146 -7.83 17.72 -6.82
CA LYS A 146 -6.40 17.54 -6.59
C LYS A 146 -6.10 16.99 -5.19
N GLN A 147 -6.78 17.51 -4.17
CA GLN A 147 -6.57 17.08 -2.79
C GLN A 147 -6.95 15.60 -2.61
N ALA A 148 -8.12 15.19 -3.11
CA ALA A 148 -8.55 13.80 -3.01
C ALA A 148 -7.62 12.85 -3.76
N SER A 149 -7.08 13.24 -4.91
CA SER A 149 -6.09 12.42 -5.61
C SER A 149 -4.78 12.28 -4.84
N ILE A 150 -4.31 13.37 -4.21
CA ILE A 150 -3.10 13.33 -3.36
C ILE A 150 -3.33 12.39 -2.18
N ASP A 151 -4.49 12.50 -1.54
CA ASP A 151 -4.90 11.69 -0.40
C ASP A 151 -4.90 10.18 -0.74
N TRP A 152 -5.49 9.79 -1.88
CA TRP A 152 -5.43 8.40 -2.35
C TRP A 152 -4.03 7.95 -2.78
N TYR A 153 -3.22 8.84 -3.37
CA TYR A 153 -1.84 8.50 -3.74
C TYR A 153 -0.96 8.33 -2.49
N ASN A 154 -1.21 9.10 -1.43
CA ASN A 154 -0.57 8.88 -0.13
C ASN A 154 -0.98 7.54 0.45
N PHE A 155 -2.27 7.19 0.41
CA PHE A 155 -2.73 5.86 0.84
C PHE A 155 -2.00 4.73 0.10
N LEU A 156 -1.87 4.80 -1.23
CA LEU A 156 -1.13 3.80 -2.00
C LEU A 156 0.36 3.75 -1.65
N ARG A 157 0.97 4.89 -1.25
CA ARG A 157 2.35 4.90 -0.74
C ARG A 157 2.47 4.21 0.61
N ASP A 158 1.50 4.38 1.50
CA ASP A 158 1.49 3.69 2.78
C ASP A 158 1.32 2.19 2.60
N VAL A 159 0.49 1.76 1.66
CA VAL A 159 0.38 0.35 1.26
C VAL A 159 1.74 -0.19 0.82
N CYS A 160 2.49 0.57 0.01
CA CYS A 160 3.86 0.20 -0.39
C CYS A 160 4.79 0.09 0.83
N GLN A 161 4.75 1.08 1.73
CA GLN A 161 5.56 1.08 2.95
C GLN A 161 5.29 -0.14 3.82
N GLU A 162 4.02 -0.44 4.08
CA GLU A 162 3.62 -1.60 4.89
C GLU A 162 4.06 -2.91 4.25
N TRP A 163 3.90 -3.04 2.92
CA TRP A 163 4.40 -4.20 2.20
C TRP A 163 5.91 -4.35 2.35
N VAL A 164 6.67 -3.25 2.17
CA VAL A 164 8.13 -3.26 2.33
C VAL A 164 8.53 -3.69 3.73
N PHE A 165 7.88 -3.15 4.77
CA PHE A 165 8.18 -3.52 6.15
C PHE A 165 7.94 -4.99 6.43
N ARG A 166 6.81 -5.56 5.98
CA ARG A 166 6.53 -7.00 6.15
C ARG A 166 7.49 -7.86 5.37
N HIS A 167 7.75 -7.50 4.11
CA HIS A 167 8.66 -8.24 3.25
C HIS A 167 10.09 -8.26 3.83
N GLN A 168 10.58 -7.10 4.28
CA GLN A 168 11.90 -6.96 4.87
C GLN A 168 12.01 -7.61 6.26
N ALA A 169 10.95 -7.59 7.06
CA ALA A 169 10.93 -8.28 8.36
C ALA A 169 10.98 -9.82 8.21
N GLN A 170 10.43 -10.35 7.11
CA GLN A 170 10.40 -11.78 6.86
C GLN A 170 11.72 -12.31 6.26
N ASN A 171 12.46 -11.50 5.50
CA ASN A 171 13.54 -12.00 4.63
C ASN A 171 14.83 -11.18 4.68
N LYS A 172 15.69 -11.32 5.71
CA LYS A 172 17.02 -10.69 5.72
C LYS A 172 17.85 -11.04 4.47
N LEU A 173 18.60 -10.07 3.96
CA LEU A 173 19.53 -10.24 2.83
C LEU A 173 20.68 -11.18 3.21
N GLY A 174 21.23 -11.84 2.21
CA GLY A 174 22.47 -12.60 2.29
C GLY A 174 22.34 -13.94 3.01
N GLY A 175 23.43 -14.34 3.67
CA GLY A 175 23.67 -15.64 4.29
C GLY A 175 25.09 -16.15 4.00
N PRO A 176 25.50 -17.27 4.61
CA PRO A 176 26.80 -17.89 4.36
C PRO A 176 27.12 -18.04 2.88
N GLY A 177 28.27 -17.52 2.44
CA GLY A 177 28.73 -17.61 1.05
C GLY A 177 28.11 -16.62 0.07
N THR A 178 27.35 -15.64 0.56
CA THR A 178 26.77 -14.55 -0.26
C THR A 178 27.45 -13.22 0.03
N GLU A 179 27.23 -12.23 -0.85
CA GLU A 179 27.80 -10.89 -0.75
C GLU A 179 26.68 -9.84 -0.73
N VAL A 180 26.74 -8.90 0.21
CA VAL A 180 25.86 -7.72 0.29
C VAL A 180 26.70 -6.46 0.26
N GLU A 181 26.40 -5.60 -0.70
CA GLU A 181 26.98 -4.26 -0.80
C GLU A 181 26.19 -3.28 0.06
N VAL A 182 26.90 -2.45 0.84
CA VAL A 182 26.33 -1.45 1.74
C VAL A 182 26.94 -0.10 1.41
N ASP A 183 26.10 0.87 1.03
CA ASP A 183 26.48 2.26 0.74
C ASP A 183 25.65 3.26 1.57
N GLU A 184 26.26 4.40 1.88
CA GLU A 184 25.65 5.56 2.55
C GLU A 184 25.53 6.73 1.58
N SER A 185 24.33 6.94 1.05
CA SER A 185 24.11 7.97 0.05
C SER A 185 23.27 9.14 0.61
N PRO A 186 23.76 10.39 0.54
CA PRO A 186 22.96 11.56 0.90
C PRO A 186 21.96 11.87 -0.21
N PHE A 187 20.67 11.91 0.13
CA PHE A 187 19.62 12.38 -0.76
C PHE A 187 19.38 13.88 -0.58
N TYR A 188 19.36 14.59 -1.72
CA TYR A 188 19.27 16.05 -1.78
C TYR A 188 17.82 16.53 -1.93
N ARG A 189 17.55 17.72 -1.37
CA ARG A 189 16.28 18.44 -1.56
C ARG A 189 16.54 19.78 -2.23
N GLU A 190 15.97 20.01 -3.41
CA GLU A 190 15.66 21.36 -3.88
C GLU A 190 14.24 21.47 -4.42
N LYS A 191 13.60 22.60 -4.16
CA LYS A 191 12.69 23.23 -5.10
C LYS A 191 12.80 24.73 -4.86
N TYR A 192 13.26 25.45 -5.87
CA TYR A 192 13.63 26.87 -5.89
C TYR A 192 14.94 27.19 -5.17
N SER A 193 15.96 27.45 -5.99
CA SER A 193 17.30 27.91 -5.65
C SER A 193 17.28 29.28 -4.99
N ARG A 194 17.16 29.29 -3.65
CA ARG A 194 17.34 30.48 -2.80
C ARG A 194 18.13 30.14 -1.53
N GLY A 195 19.41 29.85 -1.71
CA GLY A 195 20.49 30.20 -0.77
C GLY A 195 20.53 29.55 0.62
N VAL A 196 19.53 28.81 1.08
CA VAL A 196 19.55 28.17 2.40
C VAL A 196 20.08 26.75 2.28
N ARG A 197 21.37 26.56 2.59
CA ARG A 197 21.93 25.22 2.85
C ARG A 197 21.25 24.66 4.11
N ARG A 198 20.48 23.55 4.02
CA ARG A 198 20.41 22.47 5.05
C ARG A 198 19.38 21.33 4.83
N ARG A 199 19.74 20.19 5.46
CA ARG A 199 19.11 18.86 5.69
C ARG A 199 19.02 17.92 4.48
N HIS A 200 20.09 17.14 4.32
CA HIS A 200 20.10 15.88 3.57
C HIS A 200 19.30 14.83 4.34
N VAL A 201 18.53 14.01 3.64
CA VAL A 201 18.10 12.72 4.20
C VAL A 201 19.17 11.72 3.82
N TRP A 202 19.72 11.02 4.80
CA TRP A 202 20.67 9.96 4.52
C TRP A 202 19.94 8.66 4.36
N VAL A 203 20.33 7.89 3.37
CA VAL A 203 19.78 6.57 3.10
C VAL A 203 20.93 5.61 3.08
N ILE A 204 20.81 4.53 3.85
CA ILE A 204 21.67 3.37 3.72
C ILE A 204 21.03 2.45 2.68
N SER A 205 21.79 2.12 1.64
CA SER A 205 21.39 1.17 0.62
C SER A 205 22.14 -0.13 0.82
N MET A 206 21.41 -1.24 0.79
CA MET A 206 21.96 -2.59 0.84
C MET A 206 21.50 -3.36 -0.38
N VAL A 207 22.43 -3.93 -1.13
CA VAL A 207 22.14 -4.70 -2.35
C VAL A 207 22.80 -6.06 -2.25
N GLN A 208 22.01 -7.12 -2.29
CA GLN A 208 22.54 -8.47 -2.39
C GLN A 208 22.95 -8.76 -3.83
N LYS A 209 24.22 -9.12 -4.06
CA LYS A 209 24.80 -9.11 -5.42
C LYS A 209 24.20 -10.11 -6.39
N ASP A 210 23.85 -11.29 -5.90
CA ASP A 210 23.31 -12.42 -6.66
C ASP A 210 21.82 -12.25 -6.99
N THR A 211 21.01 -11.85 -6.02
CA THR A 211 19.55 -11.68 -6.18
C THR A 211 19.15 -10.31 -6.69
N LYS A 212 20.04 -9.31 -6.55
CA LYS A 212 19.73 -7.89 -6.76
C LYS A 212 18.62 -7.37 -5.85
N GLU A 213 18.35 -8.06 -4.74
CA GLU A 213 17.39 -7.58 -3.75
C GLU A 213 17.96 -6.33 -3.05
N VAL A 214 17.13 -5.29 -2.96
CA VAL A 214 17.52 -3.97 -2.46
C VAL A 214 16.79 -3.64 -1.16
N ARG A 215 17.53 -3.11 -0.19
CA ARG A 215 16.97 -2.42 0.98
C ARG A 215 17.46 -0.98 1.03
N LEU A 216 16.53 -0.03 1.10
CA LEU A 216 16.85 1.39 1.28
C LEU A 216 16.20 1.86 2.57
N LEU A 217 17.01 2.34 3.51
CA LEU A 217 16.53 2.74 4.82
C LEU A 217 16.99 4.18 5.11
N PRO A 218 16.06 5.11 5.37
CA PRO A 218 16.44 6.44 5.79
C PRO A 218 16.99 6.39 7.22
N PHE A 219 18.08 7.10 7.49
CA PHE A 219 18.69 7.18 8.82
C PHE A 219 19.16 8.60 9.15
N ASP A 220 19.36 8.87 10.45
CA ASP A 220 19.91 10.14 10.91
C ASP A 220 21.44 10.06 10.98
N GLN A 221 22.09 10.93 10.20
CA GLN A 221 23.55 10.95 10.05
C GLN A 221 24.28 11.71 11.16
N THR A 222 23.54 12.33 12.08
CA THR A 222 24.10 13.06 13.24
C THR A 222 24.68 12.14 14.32
N GLY A 223 24.41 10.84 14.23
CA GLY A 223 24.87 9.80 15.14
C GLY A 223 26.31 9.30 14.90
N SER A 224 26.72 8.36 15.76
CA SER A 224 27.99 7.64 15.64
C SER A 224 27.90 6.59 14.53
N PRO A 225 29.02 6.22 13.86
CA PRO A 225 29.02 5.09 12.94
C PRO A 225 28.40 3.81 13.56
N SER A 226 28.57 3.58 14.86
CA SER A 226 27.93 2.47 15.59
C SER A 226 26.41 2.37 15.41
N ASP A 227 25.72 3.46 15.08
CA ASP A 227 24.26 3.51 14.91
C ASP A 227 23.80 2.77 13.64
N LEU A 228 24.71 2.48 12.72
CA LEU A 228 24.42 1.65 11.53
C LEU A 228 24.50 0.15 11.82
N ILE A 229 25.16 -0.27 12.91
CA ILE A 229 25.31 -1.70 13.26
C ILE A 229 23.94 -2.36 13.46
N PRO A 230 23.01 -1.81 14.29
CA PRO A 230 21.69 -2.41 14.46
C PRO A 230 20.93 -2.50 13.13
N ILE A 231 21.06 -1.47 12.28
CA ILE A 231 20.42 -1.46 10.96
C ILE A 231 20.95 -2.60 10.09
N ILE A 232 22.27 -2.81 10.02
CA ILE A 232 22.85 -3.93 9.26
C ILE A 232 22.40 -5.28 9.85
N LEU A 233 22.47 -5.44 11.17
CA LEU A 233 22.11 -6.69 11.84
C LEU A 233 20.63 -7.05 11.67
N ASP A 234 19.74 -6.07 11.63
CA ASP A 234 18.31 -6.28 11.39
C ASP A 234 18.00 -6.62 9.93
N ASN A 235 18.90 -6.30 9.00
CA ASN A 235 18.64 -6.39 7.57
C ASN A 235 19.46 -7.45 6.82
N VAL A 236 20.57 -7.93 7.39
CA VAL A 236 21.50 -8.88 6.76
C VAL A 236 21.72 -10.10 7.66
N ARG A 237 21.76 -11.30 7.06
CA ARG A 237 21.94 -12.57 7.79
C ARG A 237 23.40 -12.78 8.24
N PRO A 238 23.64 -13.34 9.44
CA PRO A 238 24.96 -13.82 9.83
C PRO A 238 25.60 -14.73 8.77
N GLY A 239 26.92 -14.61 8.57
CA GLY A 239 27.66 -15.38 7.57
C GLY A 239 27.84 -14.69 6.22
N THR A 240 27.22 -13.53 6.00
CA THR A 240 27.33 -12.80 4.72
C THR A 240 28.69 -12.10 4.62
N THR A 241 29.17 -11.89 3.40
CA THR A 241 30.31 -11.00 3.13
C THR A 241 29.78 -9.59 2.89
N ILE A 242 30.13 -8.62 3.74
CA ILE A 242 29.72 -7.23 3.56
C ILE A 242 30.79 -6.49 2.74
N ILE A 243 30.35 -5.79 1.71
CA ILE A 243 31.19 -4.96 0.83
C ILE A 243 30.77 -3.51 1.02
N THR A 244 31.71 -2.61 1.31
CA THR A 244 31.41 -1.18 1.46
C THR A 244 32.62 -0.33 1.09
N ASP A 245 32.37 0.87 0.57
CA ASP A 245 33.36 1.92 0.31
C ASP A 245 33.18 3.15 1.23
N GLY A 246 32.16 3.14 2.10
CA GLY A 246 31.85 4.23 3.02
C GLY A 246 32.85 4.31 4.17
N GLN A 247 33.40 5.51 4.45
CA GLN A 247 34.35 5.70 5.56
C GLN A 247 33.76 5.35 6.94
N ARG A 248 32.46 5.57 7.14
CA ARG A 248 31.76 5.21 8.39
C ARG A 248 31.46 3.71 8.41
N ALA A 249 30.82 3.18 7.37
CA ALA A 249 30.60 1.74 7.17
C ALA A 249 31.88 0.89 7.32
N SER A 250 33.02 1.31 6.77
CA SER A 250 34.31 0.61 6.95
C SER A 250 34.83 0.72 8.39
N GLY A 251 34.69 1.89 9.04
CA GLY A 251 35.00 2.05 10.48
C GLY A 251 34.09 1.23 11.42
N ILE A 252 32.88 0.89 10.95
CA ILE A 252 31.92 0.00 11.62
C ILE A 252 32.32 -1.46 11.47
N LEU A 253 32.68 -1.90 10.25
CA LEU A 253 33.18 -3.25 9.97
C LEU A 253 34.46 -3.56 10.76
N SER A 254 35.34 -2.56 10.93
CA SER A 254 36.52 -2.67 11.79
C SER A 254 36.17 -2.86 13.29
N ASN A 255 35.03 -2.36 13.76
CA ASN A 255 34.53 -2.51 15.15
C ASN A 255 33.54 -3.69 15.32
N LEU A 256 33.10 -4.31 14.23
CA LEU A 256 32.44 -5.62 14.23
C LEU A 256 33.40 -6.75 14.64
N GLY A 257 34.64 -6.43 15.06
CA GLY A 257 35.64 -7.39 15.57
C GLY A 257 35.19 -8.31 16.71
N THR A 258 34.07 -8.03 17.39
CA THR A 258 33.42 -8.98 18.33
C THR A 258 32.52 -10.03 17.65
N TYR A 259 32.27 -9.90 16.35
CA TYR A 259 31.47 -10.75 15.46
C TYR A 259 32.29 -11.32 14.29
N GLN A 260 33.63 -11.27 14.39
CA GLN A 260 34.57 -11.67 13.33
C GLN A 260 34.38 -13.12 12.84
N ASP A 261 33.89 -14.01 13.70
CA ASP A 261 33.60 -15.41 13.34
C ASP A 261 32.39 -15.55 12.37
N GLN A 262 31.68 -14.46 12.07
CA GLN A 262 30.45 -14.46 11.29
C GLN A 262 30.55 -13.72 9.94
N TRP A 263 31.63 -12.98 9.62
CA TRP A 263 31.65 -12.10 8.44
C TRP A 263 33.06 -11.89 7.87
N ALA A 264 33.16 -11.70 6.54
CA ALA A 264 34.40 -11.31 5.84
C ALA A 264 34.24 -9.91 5.19
N GLU A 265 35.28 -9.07 5.25
CA GLU A 265 35.33 -7.73 4.65
C GLU A 265 36.26 -7.72 3.43
N HIS A 266 35.81 -7.14 2.32
CA HIS A 266 36.65 -6.80 1.17
C HIS A 266 36.29 -5.42 0.62
N GLY A 267 37.22 -4.47 0.70
CA GLY A 267 37.05 -3.13 0.11
C GLY A 267 37.29 -3.15 -1.39
N LEU A 268 36.31 -2.72 -2.19
CA LEU A 268 36.45 -2.49 -3.63
C LEU A 268 35.66 -1.25 -4.05
N LYS A 269 36.11 -0.59 -5.13
CA LYS A 269 35.45 0.57 -5.76
C LYS A 269 34.62 0.12 -6.95
N PHE A 270 33.30 0.34 -6.95
CA PHE A 270 32.51 0.32 -8.18
C PHE A 270 31.38 1.37 -8.12
N GLY A 271 31.08 1.96 -9.28
CA GLY A 271 29.86 2.73 -9.51
C GLY A 271 28.86 1.82 -10.20
N ASP A 272 27.76 1.50 -9.52
CA ASP A 272 26.68 0.71 -10.09
C ASP A 272 25.74 1.65 -10.88
N PRO A 273 25.44 1.37 -12.16
CA PRO A 273 24.48 2.16 -12.95
C PRO A 273 23.07 2.28 -12.31
N ASP A 274 22.64 1.35 -11.45
CA ASP A 274 21.32 1.41 -10.80
C ASP A 274 21.20 2.52 -9.75
N ASP A 275 22.31 2.91 -9.10
CA ASP A 275 22.34 4.05 -8.15
C ASP A 275 21.97 5.38 -8.84
N SER A 276 22.31 5.51 -10.13
CA SER A 276 21.93 6.70 -10.91
C SER A 276 20.41 6.80 -11.12
N THR A 277 19.71 5.66 -11.28
CA THR A 277 18.26 5.64 -11.55
C THR A 277 17.45 5.97 -10.31
N LEU A 278 17.79 5.42 -9.14
CA LEU A 278 17.20 5.78 -7.86
C LEU A 278 17.44 7.26 -7.56
N LYS A 279 18.67 7.74 -7.71
CA LYS A 279 19.00 9.15 -7.48
C LYS A 279 18.26 10.06 -8.46
N ASP A 280 18.11 9.68 -9.72
CA ASP A 280 17.36 10.45 -10.71
C ASP A 280 15.86 10.45 -10.45
N ASP A 281 15.27 9.32 -10.09
CA ASP A 281 13.85 9.24 -9.71
C ASP A 281 13.57 10.03 -8.42
N MET A 282 14.45 9.96 -7.44
CA MET A 282 14.35 10.75 -6.22
C MET A 282 14.59 12.25 -6.47
N ARG A 283 15.49 12.63 -7.39
CA ARG A 283 15.65 14.01 -7.86
C ARG A 283 14.38 14.54 -8.52
N ARG A 284 13.65 13.70 -9.27
CA ARG A 284 12.37 14.09 -9.89
C ARG A 284 11.26 14.37 -8.86
N ILE A 285 11.41 13.87 -7.62
CA ILE A 285 10.50 14.13 -6.48
C ILE A 285 10.85 15.46 -5.76
N ALA A 286 11.68 16.31 -6.40
CA ALA A 286 12.06 17.66 -6.00
C ALA A 286 10.91 18.48 -5.35
N GLY A 287 11.19 18.99 -4.15
CA GLY A 287 10.28 19.87 -3.40
C GLY A 287 9.31 19.18 -2.45
N THR A 288 9.32 17.86 -2.38
CA THR A 288 8.56 17.08 -1.40
C THR A 288 9.01 17.40 0.02
N ALA A 289 8.09 17.34 1.00
CA ALA A 289 8.41 17.57 2.41
C ALA A 289 9.28 16.42 2.95
N ILE A 290 10.30 16.72 3.76
CA ILE A 290 11.20 15.71 4.35
C ILE A 290 10.40 14.63 5.10
N ALA A 291 9.34 15.04 5.81
CA ALA A 291 8.49 14.12 6.56
C ALA A 291 7.84 13.02 5.71
N VAL A 292 7.61 13.26 4.42
CA VAL A 292 7.00 12.26 3.53
C VAL A 292 8.03 11.58 2.62
N PHE A 293 9.31 11.97 2.66
CA PHE A 293 10.37 11.35 1.86
C PHE A 293 10.44 9.82 2.01
N PRO A 294 10.36 9.24 3.23
CA PRO A 294 10.36 7.78 3.39
C PRO A 294 9.27 7.09 2.58
N THR A 295 8.06 7.65 2.52
CA THR A 295 6.93 7.06 1.77
C THR A 295 7.20 6.97 0.26
N TYR A 296 7.99 7.90 -0.30
CA TYR A 296 8.39 7.84 -1.71
C TYR A 296 9.51 6.83 -1.96
N LEU A 297 10.43 6.68 -0.99
CA LEU A 297 11.46 5.66 -1.02
C LEU A 297 10.84 4.25 -1.04
N TYR A 298 9.86 4.00 -0.16
CA TYR A 298 9.16 2.71 -0.12
C TYR A 298 8.28 2.47 -1.34
N GLN A 299 7.65 3.52 -1.89
CA GLN A 299 6.98 3.42 -3.19
C GLN A 299 7.96 2.96 -4.28
N TRP A 300 9.18 3.51 -4.30
CA TRP A 300 10.19 3.13 -5.28
C TRP A 300 10.60 1.67 -5.10
N ILE A 301 10.89 1.23 -3.87
CA ILE A 301 11.22 -0.18 -3.57
C ILE A 301 10.10 -1.09 -4.08
N TYR A 302 8.85 -0.80 -3.70
CA TYR A 302 7.70 -1.61 -4.11
C TYR A 302 7.58 -1.74 -5.63
N ARG A 303 7.81 -0.65 -6.37
CA ARG A 303 7.79 -0.63 -7.84
C ARG A 303 8.96 -1.39 -8.45
N HIS A 304 10.14 -1.29 -7.84
CA HIS A 304 11.32 -2.02 -8.29
C HIS A 304 11.14 -3.53 -8.09
N THR A 305 10.51 -3.96 -7.00
CA THR A 305 10.17 -5.37 -6.77
C THR A 305 9.03 -5.87 -7.67
N HIS A 306 8.15 -4.98 -8.12
CA HIS A 306 7.04 -5.31 -9.03
C HIS A 306 7.16 -4.55 -10.35
N PRO A 307 8.17 -4.87 -11.20
CA PRO A 307 8.46 -4.11 -12.41
C PRO A 307 7.36 -4.25 -13.48
N THR A 308 6.51 -5.27 -13.37
CA THR A 308 5.38 -5.51 -14.25
C THR A 308 4.10 -5.67 -13.43
N ARG A 309 2.96 -5.42 -14.08
CA ARG A 309 1.62 -5.65 -13.48
C ARG A 309 1.41 -4.95 -12.15
N LEU A 310 1.94 -3.73 -12.03
CA LEU A 310 1.92 -2.97 -10.78
C LEU A 310 0.50 -2.68 -10.29
N PHE A 311 -0.46 -2.51 -11.21
CA PHE A 311 -1.87 -2.30 -10.87
C PHE A 311 -2.46 -3.53 -10.19
N GLU A 312 -2.20 -4.72 -10.73
CA GLU A 312 -2.66 -5.97 -10.14
C GLU A 312 -1.97 -6.22 -8.80
N ASN A 313 -0.64 -6.07 -8.75
CA ASN A 313 0.12 -6.26 -7.52
C ASN A 313 -0.35 -5.32 -6.40
N ILE A 314 -0.61 -4.04 -6.68
CA ILE A 314 -1.09 -3.13 -5.63
C ILE A 314 -2.49 -3.50 -5.13
N LEU A 315 -3.38 -4.01 -5.98
CA LEU A 315 -4.69 -4.50 -5.56
C LEU A 315 -4.58 -5.77 -4.70
N ILE A 316 -3.69 -6.70 -5.06
CA ILE A 316 -3.39 -7.90 -4.28
C ILE A 316 -2.89 -7.51 -2.89
N THR A 317 -1.87 -6.65 -2.84
CA THR A 317 -1.30 -6.15 -1.59
C THR A 317 -2.35 -5.47 -0.72
N ILE A 318 -3.25 -4.67 -1.30
CA ILE A 318 -4.37 -4.07 -0.55
C ILE A 318 -5.27 -5.14 0.07
N ALA A 319 -5.67 -6.15 -0.70
CA ALA A 319 -6.57 -7.20 -0.21
C ALA A 319 -5.94 -8.06 0.90
N GLU A 320 -4.63 -8.29 0.82
CA GLU A 320 -3.86 -9.03 1.83
C GLU A 320 -3.61 -8.23 3.11
N LEU A 321 -3.26 -6.94 2.98
CA LEU A 321 -2.99 -6.07 4.13
C LEU A 321 -4.28 -5.61 4.83
N PHE A 322 -5.35 -5.44 4.08
CA PHE A 322 -6.63 -4.89 4.54
C PHE A 322 -7.80 -5.82 4.18
N PRO A 323 -7.86 -7.04 4.78
CA PRO A 323 -8.95 -7.96 4.53
C PRO A 323 -10.29 -7.33 4.94
N THR A 324 -11.33 -7.64 4.17
CA THR A 324 -12.64 -7.02 4.36
C THR A 324 -13.35 -7.52 5.62
N ASN A 325 -13.97 -6.60 6.37
CA ASN A 325 -14.70 -6.90 7.59
C ASN A 325 -16.22 -6.89 7.31
N CYS A 326 -16.76 -8.06 6.97
CA CYS A 326 -18.11 -8.19 6.41
C CYS A 326 -19.21 -8.46 7.43
N ASP A 327 -18.82 -9.01 8.58
CA ASP A 327 -19.69 -9.28 9.70
C ASP A 327 -19.34 -8.28 10.80
N ASN A 328 -20.32 -7.52 11.28
CA ASN A 328 -20.13 -6.46 12.29
C ASN A 328 -19.56 -6.95 13.65
N GLY A 329 -19.11 -8.21 13.74
CA GLY A 329 -18.58 -8.88 14.91
C GLY A 329 -17.10 -9.28 14.85
N MET A 330 -16.38 -9.08 13.72
CA MET A 330 -14.92 -9.10 13.81
C MET A 330 -14.46 -7.75 14.35
N THR A 331 -13.66 -7.78 15.42
CA THR A 331 -12.83 -6.64 15.82
C THR A 331 -12.23 -6.09 14.55
N PRO A 332 -12.50 -4.81 14.19
CA PRO A 332 -11.92 -4.30 12.98
C PRO A 332 -10.40 -4.42 13.14
N PRO A 333 -9.66 -4.64 12.04
CA PRO A 333 -8.26 -5.00 12.18
C PRO A 333 -7.57 -3.92 13.00
N CYS A 334 -6.63 -4.34 13.85
CA CYS A 334 -5.99 -3.60 14.96
C CYS A 334 -5.83 -2.06 14.84
N TRP A 335 -5.78 -1.51 13.63
CA TRP A 335 -5.90 -0.08 13.35
C TRP A 335 -7.21 0.57 13.88
N SER A 336 -8.32 -0.13 14.10
CA SER A 336 -9.60 0.50 14.48
C SER A 336 -9.84 0.75 15.97
N HIS A 337 -8.99 0.23 16.86
CA HIS A 337 -9.19 0.29 18.31
C HIS A 337 -8.33 1.34 19.02
N HIS A 338 -7.66 2.23 18.27
CA HIS A 338 -6.90 3.32 18.88
C HIS A 338 -7.83 4.45 19.37
N PRO A 339 -7.63 5.02 20.59
CA PRO A 339 -8.51 6.06 21.15
C PRO A 339 -8.70 7.30 20.26
N GLU A 340 -7.75 7.57 19.37
CA GLU A 340 -7.79 8.67 18.40
C GLU A 340 -8.66 8.38 17.16
N CYS A 341 -9.02 7.13 16.89
CA CYS A 341 -9.85 6.70 15.74
C CYS A 341 -11.38 6.95 16.00
N SER A 342 -11.76 7.72 17.04
CA SER A 342 -13.16 7.89 17.53
C SER A 342 -13.98 9.01 16.88
N SER A 343 -13.44 9.76 15.92
CA SER A 343 -14.15 10.90 15.30
C SER A 343 -14.03 10.91 13.78
N GLY A 344 -15.07 10.43 13.08
CA GLY A 344 -15.34 10.75 11.68
C GLY A 344 -14.19 10.51 10.69
N LEU A 345 -13.92 9.24 10.41
CA LEU A 345 -12.92 8.69 9.47
C LEU A 345 -12.70 9.55 8.21
N HIS A 346 -11.70 10.42 8.26
CA HIS A 346 -11.03 11.01 7.11
C HIS A 346 -9.90 10.06 6.68
N ILE A 347 -9.50 10.08 5.40
CA ILE A 347 -8.39 9.24 4.91
C ILE A 347 -7.13 9.39 5.78
N LYS A 348 -6.96 10.55 6.42
CA LYS A 348 -5.88 10.95 7.35
C LYS A 348 -5.83 10.12 8.64
N ASP A 349 -6.94 9.49 9.03
CA ASP A 349 -7.05 8.72 10.27
C ASP A 349 -6.57 7.27 10.08
N VAL A 350 -6.60 6.76 8.85
CA VAL A 350 -5.90 5.52 8.46
C VAL A 350 -4.38 5.69 8.67
N PHE A 351 -3.84 6.87 8.38
CA PHE A 351 -2.41 7.20 8.59
C PHE A 351 -2.02 7.20 10.07
N CYS A 352 -2.88 7.73 10.97
CA CYS A 352 -2.59 7.74 12.41
C CYS A 352 -2.65 6.34 13.02
N CYS A 353 -3.60 5.51 12.57
CA CYS A 353 -3.81 4.17 13.09
C CYS A 353 -2.74 3.16 12.57
N ILE A 354 -2.05 3.44 11.45
CA ILE A 354 -0.81 2.74 11.02
C ILE A 354 0.39 3.18 11.87
N ASP A 355 0.64 4.49 12.01
CA ASP A 355 1.76 5.02 12.82
C ASP A 355 1.68 4.64 14.32
N ALA A 356 0.48 4.59 14.89
CA ALA A 356 0.25 4.25 16.29
C ALA A 356 0.36 2.74 16.59
N TYR A 357 0.01 1.89 15.61
CA TYR A 357 0.22 0.44 15.71
C TYR A 357 1.70 0.09 15.78
N PHE A 358 2.55 0.78 15.01
CA PHE A 358 3.98 0.46 14.93
C PHE A 358 4.87 1.16 15.96
N LYS A 359 4.50 2.34 16.47
CA LYS A 359 5.23 2.96 17.59
C LYS A 359 5.12 2.18 18.92
N LYS A 360 4.25 1.16 19.01
CA LYS A 360 4.02 0.37 20.23
C LYS A 360 4.17 -1.15 20.08
N GLN A 361 4.74 -1.67 18.99
CA GLN A 361 5.06 -3.10 18.91
C GLN A 361 6.38 -3.47 19.59
N ALA A 362 6.33 -3.38 20.92
CA ALA A 362 6.94 -4.30 21.86
C ALA A 362 6.06 -4.22 23.11
N PRO A 363 5.30 -5.22 23.59
CA PRO A 363 5.04 -6.59 23.12
C PRO A 363 3.54 -7.00 23.34
N TYR A 364 2.66 -7.02 22.33
CA TYR A 364 1.24 -7.44 22.57
C TYR A 364 0.57 -8.24 21.44
N CYS A 365 1.35 -8.91 20.59
CA CYS A 365 0.81 -9.98 19.72
C CYS A 365 1.57 -11.28 19.95
N SER A 366 1.39 -11.81 21.16
CA SER A 366 1.62 -13.20 21.51
C SER A 366 0.54 -13.60 22.51
N ALA A 367 -0.53 -14.18 21.98
CA ALA A 367 -1.44 -15.15 22.60
C ALA A 367 -2.59 -15.37 21.60
#